data_AF-A0AAV7HVL5-F1
#
_entry.id   AF-A0AAV7HVL5-F1
#
_cell.length_a   1.000
_cell.length_b   1.000
_cell.length_c   1.000
_cell.angle_alpha   90.00
_cell.angle_beta   90.00
_cell.angle_gamma   90.00
#
_symmetry.space_group_name_H-M   'P 1'
#
loop_
_entity.id
_entity.type
_entity.pdbx_description
1 polymer ?
#
loop_
_entity_poly.entity_id
_entity_poly.type
_entity_poly.pdbx_seq_one_letter_code
_entity_poly.pdbx_strand_id
1 'polypeptide(L)'
;MEAAKEAFASRNYGLAVEMYERSIKQHTNTPNLELLIGYGDSLARSGRTRDAVDVFARCMTLAPLPIERLKHLTSALLEDLAGGAAISPALPSGNNNKSFSCPTCEGALSHPVTGGCGHTYCRSCYEIGKPCRACGQKLGPLAETNVLVQRLVEKWWPRETEASRARHEGDVLLKDGHPAEALERYDLAIRLASEGMSKKNFSLEPRRVRIQKKLKEAKCRIAIPSSEIVQPPKI
;
A
#
# COMPACT_ATOMS: atom_id res chain seq x y z
N MET A 1 -33.34 -21.99 5.86
CA MET A 1 -32.94 -20.78 5.10
C MET A 1 -33.55 -19.51 5.70
N GLU A 2 -34.85 -19.45 5.98
CA GLU A 2 -35.51 -18.23 6.51
C GLU A 2 -34.90 -17.67 7.79
N ALA A 3 -34.61 -18.52 8.77
CA ALA A 3 -33.98 -18.08 10.01
C ALA A 3 -32.56 -17.48 9.80
N ALA A 4 -31.83 -17.90 8.75
CA ALA A 4 -30.53 -17.32 8.40
C ALA A 4 -30.67 -15.94 7.73
N LYS A 5 -31.72 -15.75 6.91
CA LYS A 5 -32.05 -14.44 6.32
C LYS A 5 -32.48 -13.44 7.40
N GLU A 6 -33.22 -13.90 8.40
CA GLU A 6 -33.62 -13.08 9.55
C GLU A 6 -32.41 -12.63 10.38
N ALA A 7 -31.49 -13.54 10.69
CA ALA A 7 -30.23 -13.20 11.37
C ALA A 7 -29.41 -12.16 10.58
N PHE A 8 -29.38 -12.30 9.24
CA PHE A 8 -28.72 -11.33 8.36
C PHE A 8 -29.41 -9.95 8.39
N ALA A 9 -30.75 -9.93 8.35
CA ALA A 9 -31.54 -8.69 8.41
C ALA A 9 -31.35 -7.95 9.76
N SER A 10 -31.22 -8.70 10.86
CA SER A 10 -30.90 -8.17 12.19
C SER A 10 -29.42 -7.77 12.38
N ARG A 11 -28.64 -7.70 11.29
CA ARG A 11 -27.20 -7.37 11.28
C ARG A 11 -26.31 -8.30 12.12
N ASN A 12 -26.81 -9.49 12.47
CA ASN A 12 -26.03 -10.50 13.18
C ASN A 12 -25.38 -11.44 12.16
N TYR A 13 -24.37 -10.93 11.44
CA TYR A 13 -23.75 -11.63 10.32
C TYR A 13 -23.00 -12.90 10.76
N GLY A 14 -22.41 -12.92 11.96
CA GLY A 14 -21.75 -14.11 12.49
C GLY A 14 -22.72 -15.27 12.69
N LEU A 15 -23.87 -15.00 13.33
CA LEU A 15 -24.93 -16.01 13.47
C LEU A 15 -25.49 -16.44 12.10
N ALA A 16 -25.67 -15.50 11.17
CA ALA A 16 -26.13 -15.81 9.82
C ALA A 16 -25.18 -16.79 9.11
N VAL A 17 -23.85 -16.57 9.20
CA VAL A 17 -22.83 -17.49 8.66
C VAL A 17 -22.98 -18.90 9.25
N GLU A 18 -23.10 -19.04 10.56
CA GLU A 18 -23.27 -20.36 11.20
C GLU A 18 -24.55 -21.08 10.74
N MET A 19 -25.65 -20.33 10.61
CA MET A 19 -26.95 -20.87 10.18
C MET A 19 -26.93 -21.31 8.71
N TYR A 20 -26.27 -20.54 7.84
CA TYR A 20 -26.05 -20.92 6.45
C TYR A 20 -25.11 -22.13 6.33
N GLU A 21 -24.02 -22.17 7.10
CA GLU A 21 -23.08 -23.30 7.08
C GLU A 21 -23.75 -24.61 7.53
N ARG A 22 -24.57 -24.56 8.59
CA ARG A 22 -25.39 -25.70 9.03
C ARG A 22 -26.36 -26.14 7.93
N SER A 23 -27.00 -25.18 7.26
CA SER A 23 -27.92 -25.47 6.15
C SER A 23 -27.21 -26.12 4.97
N ILE A 24 -25.99 -25.68 4.62
CA ILE A 24 -25.17 -26.27 3.55
C ILE A 24 -24.76 -27.70 3.91
N LYS A 25 -24.34 -27.94 5.15
CA LYS A 25 -23.97 -29.28 5.65
C LYS A 25 -25.13 -30.28 5.62
N GLN A 26 -26.36 -29.80 5.79
CA GLN A 26 -27.56 -30.63 5.73
C GLN A 26 -28.01 -30.95 4.29
N HIS A 27 -27.64 -30.11 3.31
CA HIS A 27 -28.09 -30.24 1.92
C HIS A 27 -26.92 -30.60 0.97
N THR A 28 -26.04 -31.51 1.40
CA THR A 28 -24.81 -31.90 0.68
C THR A 28 -25.04 -32.45 -0.73
N ASN A 29 -26.26 -32.86 -1.09
CA ASN A 29 -26.56 -33.49 -2.38
C ASN A 29 -27.09 -32.53 -3.48
N THR A 30 -27.40 -31.26 -3.18
CA THR A 30 -27.84 -30.30 -4.22
C THR A 30 -27.22 -28.92 -4.01
N PRO A 31 -26.44 -28.40 -4.99
CA PRO A 31 -25.88 -27.05 -4.89
C PRO A 31 -27.00 -26.02 -5.07
N ASN A 32 -27.51 -25.48 -3.97
CA ASN A 32 -28.50 -24.41 -3.98
C ASN A 32 -27.80 -23.04 -4.09
N LEU A 33 -27.93 -22.42 -5.27
CA LEU A 33 -27.31 -21.13 -5.58
C LEU A 33 -27.73 -20.02 -4.60
N GLU A 34 -29.01 -19.93 -4.26
CA GLU A 34 -29.53 -18.90 -3.34
C GLU A 34 -28.97 -19.07 -1.92
N LEU A 35 -28.75 -20.32 -1.49
CA LEU A 35 -28.14 -20.61 -0.20
C LEU A 35 -26.66 -20.17 -0.17
N LEU A 36 -25.93 -20.42 -1.26
CA LEU A 36 -24.52 -20.03 -1.38
C LEU A 36 -24.36 -18.51 -1.50
N ILE A 37 -25.25 -17.82 -2.21
CA ILE A 37 -25.27 -16.35 -2.27
C ILE A 37 -25.50 -15.78 -0.87
N GLY A 38 -26.52 -16.24 -0.14
CA GLY A 38 -26.78 -15.77 1.23
C GLY A 38 -25.62 -16.04 2.19
N TYR A 39 -24.94 -17.19 2.04
CA TYR A 39 -23.72 -17.51 2.78
C TYR A 39 -22.57 -16.55 2.43
N GLY A 40 -22.33 -16.30 1.14
CA GLY A 40 -21.31 -15.37 0.65
C GLY A 40 -21.56 -13.93 1.12
N ASP A 41 -22.80 -13.46 1.06
CA ASP A 41 -23.20 -12.13 1.57
C ASP A 41 -22.92 -12.00 3.07
N SER A 42 -23.24 -13.04 3.84
CA SER A 42 -23.01 -13.08 5.29
C SER A 42 -21.52 -13.07 5.62
N LEU A 43 -20.72 -13.84 4.87
CA LEU A 43 -19.26 -13.85 5.00
C LEU A 43 -18.66 -12.48 4.69
N ALA A 44 -19.08 -11.84 3.60
CA ALA A 44 -18.61 -10.51 3.20
C ALA A 44 -18.90 -9.48 4.30
N ARG A 45 -20.13 -9.47 4.84
CA ARG A 45 -20.53 -8.55 5.92
C ARG A 45 -19.92 -8.87 7.29
N SER A 46 -19.43 -10.09 7.49
CA SER A 46 -18.69 -10.49 8.70
C SER A 46 -17.20 -10.14 8.67
N GLY A 47 -16.69 -9.56 7.59
CA GLY A 47 -15.26 -9.27 7.40
C GLY A 47 -14.42 -10.46 6.92
N ARG A 48 -15.05 -11.59 6.60
CA ARG A 48 -14.40 -12.78 6.03
C ARG A 48 -14.38 -12.70 4.51
N THR A 49 -13.84 -11.62 3.97
CA THR A 49 -13.93 -11.27 2.54
C THR A 49 -13.31 -12.33 1.64
N ARG A 50 -12.18 -12.92 2.03
CA ARG A 50 -11.53 -14.00 1.27
C ARG A 50 -12.46 -15.20 1.10
N ASP A 51 -13.07 -15.67 2.20
CA ASP A 51 -14.00 -16.80 2.16
C ASP A 51 -15.24 -16.46 1.32
N ALA A 52 -15.71 -15.21 1.38
CA ALA A 52 -16.80 -14.74 0.54
C ALA A 52 -16.45 -14.82 -0.95
N VAL A 53 -15.24 -14.38 -1.36
CA VAL A 53 -14.76 -14.50 -2.75
C VAL A 53 -14.76 -15.96 -3.21
N ASP A 54 -14.26 -16.88 -2.40
CA ASP A 54 -14.22 -18.31 -2.73
C ASP A 54 -15.64 -18.88 -2.93
N VAL A 55 -16.61 -18.46 -2.11
CA VAL A 55 -18.02 -18.85 -2.25
C VAL A 55 -18.64 -18.27 -3.52
N PHE A 56 -18.43 -16.98 -3.81
CA PHE A 56 -18.95 -16.36 -5.04
C PHE A 56 -18.30 -16.94 -6.30
N ALA A 57 -17.03 -17.30 -6.26
CA ALA A 57 -16.37 -18.03 -7.33
C ALA A 57 -17.08 -19.36 -7.61
N ARG A 58 -17.42 -20.12 -6.56
CA ARG A 58 -18.22 -21.34 -6.69
C ARG A 58 -19.62 -21.05 -7.25
N CYS A 59 -20.30 -19.99 -6.82
CA CYS A 59 -21.61 -19.61 -7.36
C CYS A 59 -21.54 -19.36 -8.88
N MET A 60 -20.50 -18.67 -9.36
CA MET A 60 -20.31 -18.40 -10.78
C MET A 60 -20.05 -19.66 -11.61
N THR A 61 -19.54 -20.73 -11.01
CA THR A 61 -19.45 -22.05 -11.69
C THR A 61 -20.80 -22.73 -11.87
N LEU A 62 -21.81 -22.36 -11.08
CA LEU A 62 -23.16 -22.94 -11.15
C LEU A 62 -24.07 -22.15 -12.09
N ALA A 63 -24.01 -20.82 -12.04
CA ALA A 63 -24.76 -19.95 -12.93
C ALA A 63 -24.11 -18.56 -13.04
N PRO A 64 -24.30 -17.85 -14.16
CA PRO A 64 -23.95 -16.44 -14.27
C PRO A 64 -24.66 -15.61 -13.20
N LEU A 65 -23.89 -14.83 -12.43
CA LEU A 65 -24.44 -13.97 -11.39
C LEU A 65 -24.65 -12.54 -11.90
N PRO A 66 -25.82 -11.93 -11.68
CA PRO A 66 -26.05 -10.53 -12.00
C PRO A 66 -25.33 -9.62 -10.98
N ILE A 67 -24.90 -8.44 -11.41
CA ILE A 67 -24.03 -7.54 -10.63
C ILE A 67 -24.66 -7.10 -9.30
N GLU A 68 -25.99 -7.06 -9.23
CA GLU A 68 -26.77 -6.69 -8.05
C GLU A 68 -26.60 -7.68 -6.89
N ARG A 69 -26.23 -8.94 -7.20
CA ARG A 69 -25.93 -9.98 -6.21
C ARG A 69 -24.53 -9.86 -5.63
N LEU A 70 -23.65 -9.04 -6.21
CA LEU A 70 -22.27 -8.86 -5.76
C LEU A 70 -22.08 -7.59 -4.91
N LYS A 71 -23.13 -6.80 -4.68
CA LYS A 71 -23.04 -5.53 -3.96
C LYS A 71 -22.35 -5.65 -2.59
N HIS A 72 -22.62 -6.71 -1.83
CA HIS A 72 -22.05 -6.92 -0.51
C HIS A 72 -20.59 -7.33 -0.59
N LEU A 73 -20.21 -8.16 -1.57
CA LEU A 73 -18.82 -8.50 -1.85
C LEU A 73 -18.02 -7.26 -2.27
N THR A 74 -18.56 -6.46 -3.19
CA THR A 74 -17.90 -5.24 -3.66
C THR A 74 -17.74 -4.23 -2.53
N SER A 75 -18.76 -4.03 -1.68
CA SER A 75 -18.65 -3.18 -0.50
C SER A 75 -17.59 -3.68 0.47
N ALA A 76 -17.56 -4.99 0.78
CA ALA A 76 -16.55 -5.56 1.67
C ALA A 76 -15.12 -5.42 1.11
N LEU A 77 -14.93 -5.65 -0.19
CA LEU A 77 -13.63 -5.44 -0.84
C LEU A 77 -13.19 -3.97 -0.81
N LEU A 78 -14.12 -3.04 -1.05
CA LEU A 78 -13.84 -1.60 -0.93
C LEU A 78 -13.52 -1.20 0.51
N GLU A 79 -14.25 -1.76 1.48
CA GLU A 79 -13.98 -1.59 2.92
C GLU A 79 -12.63 -2.17 3.31
N ASP A 80 -12.20 -3.32 2.78
CA ASP A 80 -10.85 -3.87 3.04
C ASP A 80 -9.74 -3.02 2.41
N LEU A 81 -9.98 -2.50 1.20
CA LEU A 81 -9.06 -1.59 0.52
C LEU A 81 -8.97 -0.24 1.25
N ALA A 82 -10.06 0.25 1.83
CA ALA A 82 -10.12 1.50 2.60
C ALA A 82 -9.71 1.32 4.07
N GLY A 83 -9.96 0.15 4.65
CA GLY A 83 -10.00 -0.17 6.07
C GLY A 83 -8.80 -0.93 6.62
N GLY A 84 -7.77 -1.19 5.82
CA GLY A 84 -6.45 -1.65 6.28
C GLY A 84 -5.72 -0.74 7.28
N ALA A 85 -6.42 0.22 7.89
CA ALA A 85 -5.97 1.09 8.98
C ALA A 85 -6.40 0.61 10.38
N ALA A 86 -7.26 -0.41 10.53
CA ALA A 86 -7.64 -0.90 11.86
C ALA A 86 -7.93 -2.41 11.90
N ILE A 87 -7.33 -3.08 12.90
CA ILE A 87 -7.57 -4.46 13.41
C ILE A 87 -6.62 -5.56 12.87
N SER A 88 -5.39 -5.62 13.42
CA SER A 88 -4.78 -6.81 14.07
C SER A 88 -3.30 -6.56 14.47
N PRO A 89 -2.80 -7.04 15.63
CA PRO A 89 -1.45 -6.71 16.14
C PRO A 89 -0.31 -7.66 15.71
N ALA A 90 -0.52 -8.62 14.78
CA ALA A 90 0.41 -9.73 14.59
C ALA A 90 0.91 -10.00 13.14
N LEU A 91 0.61 -9.13 12.17
CA LEU A 91 1.29 -9.12 10.87
C LEU A 91 1.99 -7.77 10.71
N PRO A 92 3.20 -7.67 10.13
CA PRO A 92 3.77 -6.38 9.81
C PRO A 92 2.77 -5.69 8.89
N SER A 93 2.12 -4.69 9.48
CA SER A 93 1.09 -3.84 8.91
C SER A 93 1.72 -3.13 7.71
N GLY A 94 1.67 -3.80 6.57
CA GLY A 94 1.85 -3.19 5.28
C GLY A 94 0.69 -2.24 5.12
N ASN A 95 0.93 -0.97 5.39
CA ASN A 95 0.08 0.11 4.96
C ASN A 95 -0.19 -0.09 3.45
N ASN A 96 -1.33 -0.68 3.10
CA ASN A 96 -1.69 -1.04 1.73
C ASN A 96 -1.91 0.20 0.83
N ASN A 97 -1.76 1.41 1.38
CA ASN A 97 -1.69 2.67 0.64
C ASN A 97 -0.26 3.07 0.25
N LYS A 98 0.75 2.23 0.54
CA LYS A 98 2.18 2.42 0.19
C LYS A 98 2.72 1.39 -0.80
N SER A 99 1.87 0.81 -1.67
CA SER A 99 2.22 -0.28 -2.61
C SER A 99 3.40 0.03 -3.54
N PHE A 100 3.82 1.29 -3.65
CA PHE A 100 4.97 1.73 -4.43
C PHE A 100 5.87 2.72 -3.67
N SER A 101 5.86 2.68 -2.34
CA SER A 101 6.75 3.49 -1.49
C SER A 101 7.94 2.66 -1.03
N CYS A 102 9.13 3.25 -1.05
CA CYS A 102 10.32 2.59 -0.52
C CYS A 102 10.24 2.47 1.01
N PRO A 103 10.45 1.28 1.61
CA PRO A 103 10.45 1.12 3.07
C PRO A 103 11.59 1.87 3.79
N THR A 104 12.64 2.28 3.05
CA THR A 104 13.76 3.04 3.62
C THR A 104 13.54 4.53 3.58
N CYS A 105 13.14 5.11 2.44
CA CYS A 105 13.02 6.56 2.29
C CYS A 105 11.58 7.09 2.22
N GLU A 106 10.61 6.19 2.19
CA GLU A 106 9.16 6.46 2.16
C GLU A 106 8.66 7.23 0.93
N GLY A 107 9.57 7.64 0.04
CA GLY A 107 9.28 8.20 -1.28
C GLY A 107 8.88 7.14 -2.31
N ALA A 108 8.31 7.58 -3.44
CA ALA A 108 7.98 6.71 -4.56
C ALA A 108 9.25 6.01 -5.07
N LEU A 109 9.12 4.76 -5.50
CA LEU A 109 10.26 3.95 -5.90
C LEU A 109 10.95 4.50 -7.15
N SER A 110 12.24 4.86 -7.03
CA SER A 110 13.10 5.22 -8.15
C SER A 110 14.15 4.13 -8.37
N HIS A 111 14.29 3.64 -9.59
CA HIS A 111 15.10 2.45 -9.90
C HIS A 111 14.80 1.30 -8.92
N PRO A 112 13.55 0.80 -8.89
CA PRO A 112 13.11 -0.20 -7.92
C PRO A 112 13.92 -1.50 -8.01
N VAL A 113 14.31 -2.05 -6.86
CA VAL A 113 14.94 -3.37 -6.73
C VAL A 113 14.15 -4.21 -5.73
N THR A 114 13.78 -5.43 -6.11
CA THR A 114 12.99 -6.34 -5.28
C THR A 114 13.91 -7.34 -4.59
N GLY A 115 13.85 -7.41 -3.26
CA GLY A 115 14.61 -8.40 -2.50
C GLY A 115 13.98 -9.79 -2.58
N GLY A 116 14.72 -10.83 -2.19
CA GLY A 116 14.20 -12.21 -2.12
C GLY A 116 13.01 -12.39 -1.17
N CYS A 117 12.75 -11.41 -0.30
CA CYS A 117 11.55 -11.33 0.55
C CYS A 117 10.30 -10.74 -0.15
N GLY A 118 10.41 -10.36 -1.43
CA GLY A 118 9.32 -9.75 -2.21
C GLY A 118 9.13 -8.24 -2.00
N HIS A 119 9.80 -7.62 -1.02
CA HIS A 119 9.71 -6.18 -0.79
C HIS A 119 10.63 -5.39 -1.72
N THR A 120 10.14 -4.25 -2.21
CA THR A 120 10.83 -3.44 -3.20
C THR A 120 11.35 -2.14 -2.60
N TYR A 121 12.59 -1.77 -2.94
CA TYR A 121 13.30 -0.59 -2.46
C TYR A 121 13.79 0.24 -3.65
N CYS A 122 14.08 1.54 -3.44
CA CYS A 122 14.93 2.24 -4.40
C CYS A 122 16.32 1.59 -4.40
N ARG A 123 16.98 1.52 -5.56
CA ARG A 123 18.35 0.98 -5.68
C ARG A 123 19.31 1.57 -4.66
N SER A 124 19.32 2.90 -4.51
CA SER A 124 20.21 3.60 -3.55
C SER A 124 19.79 3.45 -2.07
N CYS A 125 18.65 2.82 -1.80
CA CYS A 125 18.15 2.53 -0.45
C CYS A 125 18.23 1.05 -0.06
N TYR A 126 18.69 0.19 -0.98
CA TYR A 126 18.85 -1.24 -0.75
C TYR A 126 20.23 -1.52 -0.14
N GLU A 127 20.26 -1.97 1.11
CA GLU A 127 21.49 -2.24 1.84
C GLU A 127 21.67 -3.76 2.02
N ILE A 128 22.60 -4.35 1.28
CA ILE A 128 22.90 -5.80 1.32
C ILE A 128 23.25 -6.22 2.75
N GLY A 129 22.69 -7.34 3.21
CA GLY A 129 22.98 -7.92 4.51
C GLY A 129 22.27 -7.26 5.70
N LYS A 130 21.56 -6.13 5.49
CA LYS A 130 20.70 -5.52 6.51
C LYS A 130 19.32 -6.18 6.56
N PRO A 131 18.58 -6.11 7.68
CA PRO A 131 17.21 -6.60 7.74
C PRO A 131 16.29 -5.72 6.90
N CYS A 132 15.36 -6.36 6.18
CA CYS A 132 14.28 -5.72 5.47
C CYS A 132 13.46 -4.88 6.45
N ARG A 133 13.35 -3.58 6.22
CA ARG A 133 12.55 -2.66 7.06
C ARG A 133 11.05 -2.97 7.08
N ALA A 134 10.55 -3.81 6.18
CA ALA A 134 9.15 -4.22 6.14
C ALA A 134 8.88 -5.55 6.88
N CYS A 135 9.71 -6.59 6.67
CA CYS A 135 9.47 -7.93 7.23
C CYS A 135 10.61 -8.49 8.11
N GLY A 136 11.71 -7.77 8.29
CA GLY A 136 12.87 -8.18 9.08
C GLY A 136 13.82 -9.18 8.43
N GLN A 137 13.43 -9.84 7.32
CA GLN A 137 14.29 -10.80 6.63
C GLN A 137 15.58 -10.17 6.08
N LYS A 138 16.69 -10.91 6.11
CA LYS A 138 17.98 -10.42 5.64
C LYS A 138 17.94 -10.14 4.13
N LEU A 139 18.34 -8.93 3.73
CA LEU A 139 18.45 -8.56 2.32
C LEU A 139 19.63 -9.27 1.66
N GLY A 140 19.35 -9.95 0.55
CA GLY A 140 20.32 -10.68 -0.26
C GLY A 140 21.17 -9.77 -1.15
N PRO A 141 21.81 -10.32 -2.19
CA PRO A 141 22.55 -9.52 -3.17
C PRO A 141 21.61 -8.54 -3.88
N LEU A 142 22.18 -7.42 -4.34
CA LEU A 142 21.43 -6.41 -5.08
C LEU A 142 20.93 -7.00 -6.40
N ALA A 143 19.61 -7.07 -6.56
CA ALA A 143 19.00 -7.51 -7.81
C ALA A 143 18.99 -6.39 -8.87
N GLU A 144 18.67 -6.78 -10.09
CA GLU A 144 18.43 -5.84 -11.19
C GLU A 144 17.18 -4.99 -10.93
N THR A 145 17.04 -3.92 -11.71
CA THR A 145 15.88 -3.05 -11.62
C THR A 145 14.62 -3.78 -12.04
N ASN A 146 13.58 -3.75 -11.20
CA ASN A 146 12.27 -4.30 -11.53
C ASN A 146 11.57 -3.36 -12.53
N VAL A 147 11.75 -3.63 -13.82
CA VAL A 147 11.22 -2.80 -14.92
C VAL A 147 9.69 -2.69 -14.92
N LEU A 148 8.97 -3.68 -14.39
CA LEU A 148 7.51 -3.63 -14.28
C LEU A 148 7.09 -2.58 -13.24
N VAL A 149 7.69 -2.66 -12.04
CA VAL A 149 7.45 -1.67 -11.00
C VAL A 149 7.89 -0.29 -11.49
N GLN A 150 9.05 -0.17 -12.13
CA GLN A 150 9.53 1.12 -12.65
C GLN A 150 8.51 1.76 -13.60
N ARG A 151 8.06 1.02 -14.62
CA ARG A 151 7.07 1.51 -15.59
C ARG A 151 5.74 1.91 -14.94
N LEU A 152 5.30 1.18 -13.92
CA LEU A 152 4.09 1.52 -13.18
C LEU A 152 4.29 2.82 -12.39
N VAL A 153 5.35 2.94 -11.61
CA VAL A 153 5.53 4.13 -10.76
C VAL A 153 5.77 5.39 -11.61
N GLU A 154 6.54 5.29 -12.70
CA GLU A 154 6.75 6.40 -13.64
C GLU A 154 5.45 6.81 -14.38
N LYS A 155 4.58 5.85 -14.69
CA LYS A 155 3.29 6.13 -15.35
C LYS A 155 2.29 6.82 -14.43
N TRP A 156 2.16 6.33 -13.18
CA TRP A 156 1.09 6.74 -12.27
C TRP A 156 1.52 7.87 -11.32
N TRP A 157 2.82 7.98 -11.01
CA TRP A 157 3.41 8.97 -10.11
C TRP A 157 4.75 9.53 -10.66
N PRO A 158 4.76 10.14 -11.85
CA PRO A 158 5.98 10.63 -12.48
C PRO A 158 6.71 11.68 -11.62
N ARG A 159 5.97 12.64 -11.06
CA ARG A 159 6.52 13.72 -10.22
C ARG A 159 7.11 13.19 -8.92
N GLU A 160 6.42 12.25 -8.28
CA GLU A 160 6.88 11.66 -7.04
C GLU A 160 8.10 10.78 -7.27
N THR A 161 8.14 10.02 -8.37
CA THR A 161 9.32 9.24 -8.77
C THR A 161 10.51 10.16 -9.00
N GLU A 162 10.29 11.26 -9.71
CA GLU A 162 11.32 12.25 -9.99
C GLU A 162 11.84 12.94 -8.72
N ALA A 163 10.95 13.31 -7.80
CA ALA A 163 11.36 13.84 -6.50
C ALA A 163 12.23 12.84 -5.71
N SER A 164 11.99 11.52 -5.85
CA SER A 164 12.78 10.50 -5.15
C SER A 164 14.15 10.40 -5.79
N ARG A 165 14.18 10.37 -7.12
CA ARG A 165 15.41 10.41 -7.90
C ARG A 165 16.26 11.63 -7.55
N ALA A 166 15.68 12.83 -7.51
CA ALA A 166 16.38 14.06 -7.14
C ALA A 166 16.98 13.98 -5.74
N ARG A 167 16.22 13.48 -4.76
CA ARG A 167 16.76 13.24 -3.41
C ARG A 167 17.93 12.25 -3.42
N HIS A 168 17.85 11.17 -4.18
CA HIS A 168 18.92 10.18 -4.27
C HIS A 168 20.19 10.73 -4.94
N GLU A 169 20.05 11.56 -5.97
CA GLU A 169 21.18 12.24 -6.60
C GLU A 169 21.83 13.24 -5.63
N GLY A 170 21.03 13.99 -4.86
CA GLY A 170 21.53 14.83 -3.78
C GLY A 170 22.30 14.03 -2.71
N ASP A 171 21.82 12.85 -2.33
CA ASP A 171 22.51 11.96 -1.38
C ASP A 171 23.87 11.47 -1.91
N VAL A 172 24.00 11.25 -3.23
CA VAL A 172 25.26 10.86 -3.88
C VAL A 172 26.22 12.05 -3.87
N LEU A 173 25.80 13.21 -4.38
CA LEU A 173 26.62 14.43 -4.41
C LEU A 173 27.12 14.84 -3.03
N LEU A 174 26.27 14.71 -2.01
CA LEU A 174 26.65 15.01 -0.63
C LEU A 174 27.73 14.06 -0.10
N LYS A 175 27.69 12.78 -0.48
CA LYS A 175 28.74 11.81 -0.14
C LYS A 175 30.04 12.10 -0.89
N ASP A 176 29.93 12.52 -2.15
CA ASP A 176 31.06 12.80 -3.03
C ASP A 176 31.73 14.16 -2.74
N GLY A 177 31.21 14.93 -1.79
CA GLY A 177 31.81 16.20 -1.37
C GLY A 177 31.37 17.41 -2.20
N HIS A 178 30.25 17.32 -2.91
CA HIS A 178 29.65 18.39 -3.73
C HIS A 178 28.36 18.93 -3.07
N PRO A 179 28.45 19.59 -1.90
CA PRO A 179 27.28 20.00 -1.14
C PRO A 179 26.45 21.10 -1.80
N ALA A 180 27.03 21.97 -2.63
CA ALA A 180 26.28 23.00 -3.36
C ALA A 180 25.33 22.38 -4.39
N GLU A 181 25.84 21.49 -5.25
CA GLU A 181 25.03 20.74 -6.21
C GLU A 181 24.01 19.84 -5.50
N ALA A 182 24.38 19.24 -4.37
CA ALA A 182 23.46 18.44 -3.56
C ALA A 182 22.25 19.26 -3.08
N LEU A 183 22.44 20.54 -2.71
CA LEU A 183 21.34 21.42 -2.33
C LEU A 183 20.37 21.64 -3.48
N GLU A 184 20.85 21.91 -4.68
CA GLU A 184 20.00 22.11 -5.86
C GLU A 184 19.11 20.88 -6.11
N ARG A 185 19.68 19.68 -5.95
CA ARG A 185 18.91 18.42 -6.05
C ARG A 185 17.88 18.28 -4.94
N TYR A 186 18.22 18.60 -3.70
CA TYR A 186 17.28 18.55 -2.57
C TYR A 186 16.15 19.58 -2.71
N ASP A 187 16.45 20.80 -3.17
CA ASP A 187 15.44 21.83 -3.41
C ASP A 187 14.50 21.43 -4.55
N LEU A 188 15.02 20.83 -5.63
CA LEU A 188 14.17 20.24 -6.66
C LEU A 188 13.25 19.15 -6.07
N ALA A 189 13.79 18.26 -5.24
CA ALA A 189 13.00 17.20 -4.62
C ALA A 189 11.86 17.76 -3.74
N ILE A 190 12.11 18.85 -3.01
CA ILE A 190 11.09 19.53 -2.19
C ILE A 190 10.03 20.17 -3.09
N ARG A 191 10.42 20.89 -4.14
CA ARG A 191 9.47 21.54 -5.07
C ARG A 191 8.54 20.54 -5.74
N LEU A 192 9.10 19.46 -6.28
CA LEU A 192 8.32 18.38 -6.90
C LEU A 192 7.40 17.68 -5.90
N ALA A 193 7.84 17.54 -4.64
CA ALA A 193 7.02 16.98 -3.58
C ALA A 193 5.90 17.94 -3.10
N SER A 194 6.06 19.26 -3.23
CA SER A 194 5.02 20.23 -2.85
C SER A 194 3.95 20.44 -3.91
N GLU A 195 4.32 20.39 -5.19
CA GLU A 195 3.37 20.57 -6.28
C GLU A 195 2.57 19.30 -6.60
N GLY A 196 3.05 18.14 -6.13
CA GLY A 196 2.41 16.84 -6.27
C GLY A 196 1.18 16.65 -5.36
N MET A 197 0.37 17.69 -5.14
CA MET A 197 -0.87 17.65 -4.36
C MET A 197 -1.98 16.87 -5.12
N SER A 198 -1.64 15.68 -5.60
CA SER A 198 -2.60 14.72 -6.09
C SER A 198 -3.22 14.06 -4.87
N LYS A 199 -4.55 14.12 -4.78
CA LYS A 199 -5.41 13.57 -3.71
C LYS A 199 -5.36 12.02 -3.61
N LYS A 200 -4.24 11.40 -3.98
CA LYS A 200 -4.05 9.95 -4.08
C LYS A 200 -2.93 9.52 -3.14
N ASN A 201 -3.31 9.29 -1.87
CA ASN A 201 -2.76 8.34 -0.90
C ASN A 201 -1.24 8.25 -0.63
N PHE A 202 -0.39 9.07 -1.26
CA PHE A 202 1.05 9.11 -0.98
C PHE A 202 1.34 10.14 0.12
N SER A 203 1.62 9.70 1.34
CA SER A 203 1.95 10.64 2.43
C SER A 203 3.28 11.34 2.16
N LEU A 204 3.22 12.64 1.86
CA LEU A 204 4.38 13.48 1.50
C LEU A 204 5.09 14.09 2.73
N GLU A 205 4.44 14.12 3.88
CA GLU A 205 4.95 14.75 5.11
C GLU A 205 6.22 14.07 5.67
N PRO A 206 6.27 12.73 5.87
CA PRO A 206 7.49 12.07 6.37
C PRO A 206 8.69 12.23 5.42
N ARG A 207 8.39 12.33 4.12
CA ARG A 207 9.38 12.49 3.06
C ARG A 207 10.02 13.88 3.07
N ARG A 208 9.21 14.94 3.21
CA ARG A 208 9.71 16.33 3.28
C ARG A 208 10.63 16.53 4.47
N VAL A 209 10.26 16.02 5.64
CA VAL A 209 11.11 16.10 6.85
C VAL A 209 12.48 15.48 6.62
N ARG A 210 12.54 14.32 5.94
CA ARG A 210 13.79 13.61 5.67
C ARG A 210 14.67 14.31 4.64
N ILE A 211 14.05 14.90 3.62
CA ILE A 211 14.76 15.73 2.62
C ILE A 211 15.27 17.02 3.29
N GLN A 212 14.47 17.67 4.13
CA GLN A 212 14.88 18.88 4.87
C GLN A 212 16.05 18.62 5.83
N LYS A 213 16.08 17.44 6.48
CA LYS A 213 17.24 17.05 7.29
C LYS A 213 18.51 16.96 6.44
N LYS A 214 18.42 16.35 5.25
CA LYS A 214 19.53 16.24 4.30
C LYS A 214 19.96 17.59 3.73
N LEU A 215 19.00 18.46 3.43
CA LEU A 215 19.23 19.85 3.05
C LEU A 215 20.01 20.61 4.13
N LYS A 216 19.63 20.45 5.40
CA LYS A 216 20.34 21.07 6.54
C LYS A 216 21.78 20.54 6.67
N GLU A 217 21.96 19.22 6.54
CA GLU A 217 23.29 18.58 6.54
C GLU A 217 24.18 19.17 5.42
N ALA A 218 23.64 19.34 4.22
CA ALA A 218 24.37 19.92 3.09
C ALA A 218 24.70 21.41 3.33
N LYS A 219 23.74 22.23 3.82
CA LYS A 219 23.96 23.63 4.16
C LYS A 219 25.05 23.82 5.23
N CYS A 220 25.10 22.96 6.25
CA CYS A 220 26.15 23.00 7.26
C CYS A 220 27.55 22.79 6.66
N ARG A 221 27.70 21.96 5.62
CA ARG A 221 28.99 21.68 4.98
C ARG A 221 29.52 22.83 4.11
N ILE A 222 28.65 23.75 3.71
CA ILE A 222 29.01 24.97 2.96
C ILE A 222 28.95 26.24 3.81
N ALA A 223 28.78 26.10 5.13
CA ALA A 223 28.69 27.21 6.07
C ALA A 223 27.60 28.26 5.73
N ILE A 224 26.46 27.85 5.15
CA ILE A 224 25.32 28.75 4.92
C ILE A 224 24.49 28.89 6.22
N PRO A 225 24.16 30.12 6.68
CA PRO A 225 23.37 30.35 7.88
C PRO A 225 21.94 29.79 7.77
N SER A 226 21.40 29.33 8.90
CA SER A 226 20.10 28.63 8.99
C SER A 226 18.86 29.51 8.72
N SER A 227 19.02 30.80 8.41
CA SER A 227 17.94 31.75 8.15
C SER A 227 17.30 31.62 6.77
N GLU A 228 17.92 30.89 5.83
CA GLU A 228 17.38 30.63 4.47
C GLU A 228 16.61 29.30 4.38
N ILE A 229 16.12 28.76 5.51
CA ILE A 229 15.17 27.66 5.47
C ILE A 229 13.87 28.24 4.92
N VAL A 230 13.57 27.95 3.64
CA VAL A 230 12.24 28.22 3.05
C VAL A 230 11.23 27.52 3.93
N GLN A 231 10.59 28.30 4.81
CA GLN A 231 9.51 27.78 5.64
C GLN A 231 8.40 27.35 4.68
N PRO A 232 7.81 26.15 4.89
CA PRO A 232 6.64 25.77 4.11
C PRO A 232 5.57 26.86 4.30
N PRO A 233 4.74 27.14 3.28
CA PRO A 233 3.60 28.03 3.45
C PRO A 233 2.77 27.50 4.63
N LYS A 234 2.54 28.36 5.63
CA LYS A 234 1.61 28.06 6.71
C LYS A 234 0.23 27.93 6.06
N ILE A 235 -0.33 26.72 6.14
CA ILE A 235 -1.72 26.44 5.76
C ILE A 235 -2.64 27.10 6.78
#